data_AF-A0ABD3N0C0-F1
#
_entry.id   AF-A0ABD3N0C0-F1
#
_cell.length_a   1.000
_cell.length_b   1.000
_cell.length_c   1.000
_cell.angle_alpha   90.00
_cell.angle_beta   90.00
_cell.angle_gamma   90.00
#
_symmetry.space_group_name_H-M   'P 1'
#
loop_
_entity.id
_entity.type
_entity.pdbx_description
1 polymer ?
#
loop_
_entity_poly.entity_id
_entity_poly.type
_entity_poly.pdbx_seq_one_letter_code
_entity_poly.pdbx_strand_id
1 'polypeptide(L)' 'MTQQEGFNEVLIEPLRQFAKDSIHLVKKCTKPDRKEFTAIARATGVGFLIMGFIGFFVKLVHIPINNILVGN' A
#
# COMPACT_ATOMS: atom_id res chain seq x y z
N MET A 1 44.71 -5.78 -2.32
CA MET A 1 43.32 -6.07 -1.91
C MET A 1 42.75 -4.83 -1.22
N THR A 2 42.53 -3.74 -1.96
CA THR A 2 42.33 -2.38 -1.41
C THR A 2 41.15 -1.62 -2.07
N GLN A 3 40.13 -2.34 -2.56
CA GLN A 3 38.97 -1.73 -3.25
C GLN A 3 37.60 -2.08 -2.63
N GLN A 4 37.52 -2.94 -1.60
CA GLN A 4 36.25 -3.36 -0.98
C GLN A 4 35.88 -2.53 0.28
N GLU A 5 36.87 -1.96 0.97
CA GLU A 5 36.70 -1.20 2.23
C GLU A 5 36.06 0.18 1.97
N GLY A 6 36.43 0.84 0.86
CA GLY A 6 35.90 2.18 0.51
C GLY A 6 34.43 2.18 0.08
N PHE A 7 33.92 1.08 -0.48
CA PHE A 7 32.49 0.96 -0.81
C PHE A 7 31.64 0.73 0.45
N ASN A 8 32.17 0.00 1.44
CA ASN A 8 31.48 -0.21 2.72
C ASN A 8 31.35 1.10 3.50
N GLU A 9 32.41 1.91 3.67
CA GLU A 9 32.28 3.19 4.38
C GLU A 9 31.42 4.20 3.62
N VAL A 10 31.60 4.32 2.29
CA VAL A 10 30.84 5.29 1.47
C VAL A 10 29.35 4.94 1.35
N LEU A 11 28.93 3.69 1.51
CA LEU A 11 27.51 3.31 1.45
C LEU A 11 26.90 2.93 2.81
N ILE A 12 27.61 2.22 3.67
CA ILE A 12 27.03 1.73 4.92
C ILE A 12 26.89 2.84 5.95
N GLU A 13 27.84 3.76 6.07
CA GLU A 13 27.70 4.90 6.98
C GLU A 13 26.51 5.80 6.64
N PRO A 14 26.32 6.28 5.39
CA PRO A 14 25.15 7.10 5.06
C PRO A 14 23.84 6.32 5.17
N LEU A 15 23.82 5.02 4.85
CA LEU A 15 22.62 4.19 5.05
C LEU A 15 22.28 4.01 6.52
N ARG A 16 23.30 3.83 7.38
CA ARG A 16 23.12 3.70 8.83
C ARG A 16 22.65 5.01 9.45
N GLN A 17 23.18 6.15 8.99
CA GLN A 17 22.73 7.48 9.36
C GLN A 17 21.28 7.70 8.93
N PHE A 18 20.95 7.39 7.67
CA PHE A 18 19.60 7.51 7.12
C PHE A 18 18.57 6.65 7.86
N ALA A 19 18.93 5.42 8.22
CA ALA A 19 18.06 4.55 9.01
C ALA A 19 17.80 5.15 10.41
N LYS A 20 18.83 5.73 11.04
CA LYS A 20 18.73 6.39 12.34
C LYS A 20 17.81 7.61 12.27
N ASP A 21 17.96 8.43 11.23
CA ASP A 21 17.15 9.62 10.99
C ASP A 21 15.70 9.27 10.64
N SER A 22 15.49 8.21 9.86
CA SER A 22 14.16 7.69 9.52
C SER A 22 13.40 7.25 10.77
N ILE A 23 14.06 6.55 11.69
CA ILE A 23 13.46 6.16 12.98
C ILE A 23 13.12 7.39 13.82
N HIS A 24 13.99 8.40 13.81
CA HIS A 24 13.75 9.65 14.55
C HIS A 24 12.54 10.39 14.01
N LEU A 25 12.40 10.45 12.69
CA LEU A 25 11.26 11.06 12.01
C LEU A 25 9.94 10.37 12.37
N VAL A 26 9.88 9.04 12.27
CA VAL A 26 8.67 8.26 12.59
C VAL A 26 8.26 8.43 14.06
N LYS A 27 9.23 8.62 14.98
CA LYS A 27 8.96 8.92 16.39
C LYS A 27 8.47 10.36 16.61
N LYS A 28 8.88 11.31 15.77
CA LYS A 28 8.45 12.71 15.82
C LYS A 28 7.05 12.92 15.21
N CYS A 29 6.66 12.08 14.26
CA CYS A 29 5.33 12.12 13.65
C CYS A 29 4.22 11.91 14.69
N THR A 30 3.14 12.68 14.57
CA THR A 30 1.92 12.47 15.37
C THR A 30 1.27 11.16 14.93
N LYS A 31 1.25 10.17 15.83
CA LYS A 31 0.55 8.91 15.57
C LYS A 31 -0.96 9.17 15.62
N PRO A 32 -1.74 8.65 14.66
CA PRO A 32 -3.18 8.81 14.66
C PRO A 32 -3.78 8.19 15.92
N ASP A 33 -4.74 8.88 16.51
CA ASP A 33 -5.48 8.37 17.67
C ASP A 33 -6.44 7.24 17.24
N ARG A 34 -6.90 6.42 18.20
CA ARG A 34 -7.83 5.32 17.91
C ARG A 34 -9.11 5.82 17.23
N LYS A 35 -9.61 7.01 17.60
CA LYS A 35 -10.81 7.60 16.99
C LYS A 35 -10.59 7.95 15.52
N GLU A 36 -9.45 8.55 15.19
CA GLU A 36 -9.08 8.92 13.82
C GLU A 36 -8.87 7.68 12.96
N PHE A 37 -8.19 6.67 13.51
CA PHE A 37 -7.98 5.40 12.82
C PHE A 37 -9.30 4.69 12.50
N THR A 38 -10.23 4.63 13.45
CA THR A 38 -11.57 4.05 13.21
C THR A 38 -12.36 4.85 12.19
N ALA A 39 -12.26 6.18 12.19
CA ALA A 39 -12.95 7.04 11.23
C ALA A 39 -12.42 6.88 9.79
N ILE A 40 -11.11 6.67 9.63
CA ILE A 40 -10.51 6.37 8.32
C ILE A 40 -10.86 4.94 7.91
N ALA A 41 -10.71 3.96 8.80
CA ALA A 41 -11.00 2.56 8.53
C ALA A 41 -12.46 2.33 8.09
N ARG A 42 -13.44 3.00 8.72
CA ARG A 42 -14.84 2.92 8.27
C ARG A 42 -15.02 3.51 6.88
N ALA A 43 -14.40 4.65 6.58
CA ALA A 43 -14.56 5.34 5.30
C ALA A 43 -13.95 4.50 4.17
N THR A 44 -12.73 3.99 4.38
CA THR A 44 -12.07 3.08 3.43
C THR A 44 -12.83 1.76 3.29
N GLY A 45 -13.36 1.20 4.39
CA GLY A 45 -14.14 -0.04 4.37
C GLY A 45 -15.42 0.08 3.54
N VAL A 46 -16.16 1.18 3.69
CA VAL A 46 -17.35 1.46 2.86
C VAL A 46 -16.97 1.63 1.39
N GLY A 47 -15.89 2.36 1.09
CA GLY A 47 -15.39 2.52 -0.27
C GLY A 47 -15.00 1.18 -0.91
N PHE A 48 -14.30 0.32 -0.18
CA PHE A 48 -13.92 -1.01 -0.66
C PHE A 48 -15.16 -1.88 -0.96
N LEU A 49 -16.17 -1.86 -0.09
CA LEU A 49 -17.41 -2.57 -0.32
C LEU A 49 -18.11 -2.08 -1.60
N ILE A 50 -18.25 -0.77 -1.79
CA ILE A 50 -18.90 -0.20 -2.98
C ILE A 50 -18.17 -0.63 -4.26
N MET A 51 -16.84 -0.49 -4.30
CA MET A 51 -16.04 -0.87 -5.48
C MET A 51 -16.11 -2.38 -5.74
N GLY A 52 -16.10 -3.19 -4.68
CA GLY A 52 -16.26 -4.64 -4.77
C GLY A 52 -17.63 -5.06 -5.31
N PHE A 53 -18.71 -4.45 -4.82
CA PHE A 53 -20.06 -4.72 -5.29
C PHE A 53 -20.25 -4.32 -6.75
N ILE A 54 -19.78 -3.13 -7.16
CA ILE A 54 -19.86 -2.69 -8.56
C ILE A 54 -19.14 -3.69 -9.47
N GLY A 55 -17.93 -4.11 -9.12
CA GLY A 55 -17.18 -5.11 -9.89
C GLY A 55 -17.88 -6.47 -9.99
N PHE A 56 -18.54 -6.91 -8.91
CA PHE A 56 -19.32 -8.15 -8.89
C PHE A 56 -20.52 -8.08 -9.85
N PHE A 57 -21.30 -7.01 -9.80
CA PHE A 57 -22.48 -6.84 -10.67
C PHE A 57 -22.09 -6.70 -12.15
N VAL A 58 -21.01 -5.95 -12.45
CA VAL A 58 -20.49 -5.86 -13.83
C VAL A 58 -20.11 -7.23 -14.36
N LYS A 59 -19.39 -8.04 -13.57
CA LYS A 59 -19.03 -9.40 -13.98
C LYS A 59 -20.25 -10.30 -14.15
N LEU A 60 -21.21 -10.23 -13.24
CA LEU A 60 -22.43 -11.02 -13.31
C LEU A 60 -23.26 -10.74 -14.55
N VAL A 61 -23.34 -9.48 -15.00
CA VAL A 61 -24.09 -9.12 -16.22
C VAL A 61 -23.32 -9.51 -17.48
N HIS A 62 -21.99 -9.41 -17.46
CA HIS A 62 -21.18 -9.74 -18.63
C HIS A 62 -21.08 -11.25 -18.94
N ILE A 63 -21.17 -12.14 -17.93
CA ILE A 63 -21.15 -13.60 -18.13
C ILE A 63 -22.31 -14.11 -19.03
N PRO A 64 -23.59 -13.81 -18.75
CA PRO A 64 -24.70 -14.25 -19.59
C PRO A 64 -24.69 -13.55 -20.95
N ILE A 65 -24.30 -12.27 -21.01
CA ILE A 65 -24.16 -11.54 -22.28
C ILE A 65 -23.11 -12.23 -23.17
N ASN A 66 -21.94 -12.56 -22.62
CA ASN A 66 -20.90 -13.25 -23.38
C ASN A 66 -21.35 -14.66 -23.82
N ASN A 67 -22.09 -15.38 -22.97
CA ASN A 67 -22.61 -16.70 -23.32
C ASN A 67 -23.67 -16.67 -24.44
N ILE A 68 -24.52 -15.65 -24.49
CA ILE A 68 -25.52 -15.46 -25.56
C ILE A 68 -24.85 -14.97 -26.86
N LEU A 69 -23.83 -14.10 -26.77
CA LEU A 69 -23.20 -13.48 -27.94
C LEU A 69 -22.16 -14.40 -28.63
N VAL A 70 -21.44 -15.23 -27.85
CA VAL A 70 -20.39 -16.13 -28.37
C VAL A 70 -20.89 -17.55 -28.60
N GLY A 71 -22.01 -17.93 -27.97
CA GLY A 71 -22.57 -19.28 -27.98
C GLY A 71 -23.48 -19.56 -29.18
N ASN A 72 -23.20 -18.95 -30.33
CA ASN A 72 -23.90 -19.20 -31.59
C ASN A 72 -22.90 -19.47 -32.71
#